data_AF-B3EF57-F1
#
_entry.id   AF-B3EF57-F1
#
_cell.length_a   1.000
_cell.length_b   1.000
_cell.length_c   1.000
_cell.angle_alpha   90.00
_cell.angle_beta   90.00
_cell.angle_gamma   90.00
#
_symmetry.space_group_name_H-M   'P 1'
#
loop_
_entity.id
_entity.type
_entity.pdbx_description
1 polymer ?
#
loop_
_entity_poly.entity_id
_entity_poly.type
_entity_poly.pdbx_seq_one_letter_code
_entity_poly.pdbx_strand_id
1 'polypeptide(L)'
;MKSGLRSIFLILWCGLLPAKNGSAYAAFNTFSRVSDLNSLRQLSEQMVFVLGYSEPGDGGGGWFRWEPNIMEEPDGSMRIRPHSFKQGCFARVTDGAGLNVKWFGAKGDGKHNDTEAIQSAIEWASARQSFFQQSIAVRDLVLIPSGQFLVDSLELKSGVILQGAGQFSSVILHTGNSSRCIYNEKGHHNRWVGIRELTVIGSDNKGTYTEGIHLFEANYSSYINRITIRGFTQNIVLEDCWTFQLTRSHLFKAHRNNLTILNGTAMEISGNRIDGAGKSNIQISRSKRYRNTGILIRNNAIQQAQEYGLYCRDTNSLLLEGNFFEANNRNGGFAFVYIEGPQTSKHCLIHSTSNYFSGANKSAPNSVGIFLKGNVKSFSSNQDYFSGSMGYGIYSVDLQSKEFVISGTTFHSKSDLKLPSDIKIIN
;
A
#
# COMPACT_ATOMS: atom_id res chain seq x y z
N MET A 1 32.90 2.72 23.91
CA MET A 1 32.92 1.58 22.96
C MET A 1 32.01 1.91 21.78
N LYS A 2 32.57 2.47 20.70
CA LYS A 2 31.88 2.77 19.44
C LYS A 2 32.63 2.02 18.34
N SER A 3 32.07 0.92 17.85
CA SER A 3 32.58 0.20 16.67
C SER A 3 31.72 0.58 15.47
N GLY A 4 32.16 1.57 14.70
CA GLY A 4 31.58 1.90 13.41
C GLY A 4 32.14 0.97 12.34
N LEU A 5 31.26 0.20 11.70
CA LEU A 5 31.55 -0.35 10.37
C LEU A 5 31.63 0.83 9.39
N ARG A 6 32.82 1.07 8.84
CA ARG A 6 32.98 1.94 7.67
C ARG A 6 32.92 1.06 6.43
N SER A 7 31.87 1.24 5.63
CA SER A 7 31.79 0.74 4.27
C SER A 7 32.96 1.30 3.45
N ILE A 8 33.77 0.43 2.87
CA ILE A 8 34.85 0.80 1.96
C ILE A 8 34.21 1.11 0.61
N PHE A 9 34.07 2.39 0.29
CA PHE A 9 33.88 2.84 -1.09
C PHE A 9 35.26 2.84 -1.76
N LEU A 10 35.48 1.88 -2.66
CA LEU A 10 36.64 1.91 -3.54
C LEU A 10 36.35 2.89 -4.68
N ILE A 11 36.76 4.15 -4.52
CA ILE A 11 36.81 5.11 -5.62
C ILE A 11 38.08 4.80 -6.40
N LEU A 12 37.96 4.22 -7.59
CA LEU A 12 39.07 4.08 -8.53
C LEU A 12 39.34 5.47 -9.13
N TRP A 13 40.35 6.14 -8.59
CA TRP A 13 40.97 7.31 -9.21
C TRP A 13 41.97 6.80 -10.26
N CYS A 14 41.63 6.91 -11.55
CA CYS A 14 42.58 6.69 -12.63
C CYS A 14 43.54 7.89 -12.72
N GLY A 15 44.51 7.95 -11.81
CA GLY A 15 45.72 8.74 -11.99
C GLY A 15 46.68 8.00 -12.91
N LEU A 16 47.15 8.66 -13.98
CA LEU A 16 48.25 8.17 -14.80
C LEU A 16 49.48 7.89 -13.92
N LEU A 17 49.81 6.60 -13.75
CA LEU A 17 51.15 6.17 -13.39
C LEU A 17 51.72 5.35 -14.55
N PRO A 18 52.97 5.60 -14.99
CA PRO A 18 53.57 4.81 -16.04
C PRO A 18 53.95 3.44 -15.45
N ALA A 19 53.30 2.38 -15.96
CA ALA A 19 53.59 1.00 -15.57
C ALA A 19 55.01 0.61 -15.98
N LYS A 20 55.87 0.35 -14.99
CA LYS A 20 57.04 -0.52 -15.16
C LYS A 20 56.63 -1.94 -14.73
N ASN A 21 56.73 -2.87 -15.68
CA ASN A 21 56.63 -4.32 -15.52
C ASN A 21 55.20 -4.90 -15.40
N GLY A 22 54.60 -5.21 -16.55
CA GLY A 22 54.32 -6.61 -16.92
C GLY A 22 53.27 -7.43 -16.18
N SER A 23 52.42 -6.85 -15.32
CA SER A 23 51.15 -7.49 -14.94
C SER A 23 50.01 -6.63 -15.46
N ALA A 24 49.46 -7.00 -16.62
CA ALA A 24 48.17 -6.51 -17.05
C ALA A 24 47.15 -6.95 -16.00
N TYR A 25 46.66 -6.01 -15.19
CA TYR A 25 45.40 -6.24 -14.50
C TYR A 25 44.39 -6.63 -15.58
N ALA A 26 43.72 -7.77 -15.41
CA ALA A 26 42.66 -8.19 -16.32
C ALA A 26 41.61 -7.08 -16.36
N ALA A 27 41.65 -6.26 -17.41
CA ALA A 27 40.69 -5.20 -17.62
C ALA A 27 39.38 -5.89 -17.98
N PHE A 28 38.43 -5.91 -17.05
CA PHE A 28 37.08 -6.38 -17.36
C PHE A 28 36.52 -5.54 -18.50
N ASN A 29 35.95 -6.22 -19.51
CA ASN A 29 35.23 -5.52 -20.57
C ASN A 29 34.07 -4.73 -19.96
N THR A 30 34.19 -3.42 -20.07
CA THR A 30 33.25 -2.46 -19.50
C THR A 30 32.46 -1.82 -20.63
N PHE A 31 31.14 -1.81 -20.50
CA PHE A 31 30.20 -1.21 -21.46
C PHE A 31 29.51 -0.02 -20.82
N SER A 32 29.19 1.01 -21.61
CA SER A 32 28.58 2.22 -21.06
C SER A 32 27.13 1.98 -20.69
N ARG A 33 26.41 1.22 -21.52
CA ARG A 33 24.97 0.94 -21.37
C ARG A 33 24.63 -0.49 -21.77
N VAL A 34 23.49 -0.98 -21.29
CA VAL A 34 23.05 -2.37 -21.52
C VAL A 34 22.94 -2.69 -23.01
N SER A 35 22.43 -1.76 -23.81
CA SER A 35 22.29 -1.95 -25.26
C SER A 35 23.62 -2.10 -26.00
N ASP A 36 24.75 -1.68 -25.42
CA ASP A 36 26.06 -1.86 -26.08
C ASP A 36 26.41 -3.36 -26.19
N LEU A 37 25.93 -4.20 -25.26
CA LEU A 37 26.10 -5.66 -25.31
C LEU A 37 25.44 -6.27 -26.56
N ASN A 38 24.38 -5.65 -27.09
CA ASN A 38 23.72 -6.13 -28.30
C ASN A 38 24.65 -6.11 -29.53
N SER A 39 25.66 -5.24 -29.51
CA SER A 39 26.58 -5.03 -30.63
C SER A 39 27.79 -5.97 -30.64
N LEU A 40 27.98 -6.78 -29.60
CA LEU A 40 29.09 -7.72 -29.48
C LEU A 40 29.10 -8.71 -30.65
N ARG A 41 30.27 -8.89 -31.27
CA ARG A 41 30.49 -9.79 -32.41
C ARG A 41 31.33 -11.02 -32.06
N GLN A 42 32.06 -10.97 -30.95
CA GLN A 42 32.91 -12.05 -30.47
C GLN A 42 32.80 -12.10 -28.95
N LEU A 43 32.82 -13.31 -28.40
CA LEU A 43 32.91 -13.55 -26.96
C LEU A 43 34.39 -13.68 -26.61
N SER A 44 34.99 -12.60 -26.13
CA SER A 44 36.33 -12.65 -25.56
C SER A 44 36.33 -13.01 -24.07
N GLU A 45 35.20 -12.74 -23.38
CA GLU A 45 35.07 -12.90 -21.93
C GLU A 45 33.71 -13.49 -21.55
N GLN A 46 33.68 -14.30 -20.48
CA GLN A 46 32.45 -14.85 -19.93
C GLN A 46 31.73 -13.86 -18.99
N MET A 47 32.38 -12.78 -18.55
CA MET A 47 31.82 -11.83 -17.60
C MET A 47 32.15 -10.39 -17.99
N VAL A 48 31.15 -9.50 -17.92
CA VAL A 48 31.26 -8.10 -18.34
C VAL A 48 30.61 -7.18 -17.31
N PHE A 49 31.09 -5.94 -17.21
CA PHE A 49 30.49 -4.91 -16.37
C PHE A 49 29.82 -3.84 -17.23
N VAL A 50 28.62 -3.41 -16.87
CA VAL A 50 27.90 -2.34 -17.55
C VAL A 50 27.72 -1.17 -16.59
N LEU A 51 28.07 0.05 -17.00
CA LEU A 51 28.06 1.25 -16.15
C LEU A 51 26.64 1.77 -15.86
N GLY A 52 25.66 1.46 -16.70
CA GLY A 52 24.26 1.89 -16.57
C GLY A 52 23.31 1.11 -17.47
N TYR A 53 22.00 1.31 -17.33
CA TYR A 53 21.02 0.74 -18.25
C TYR A 53 21.01 1.49 -19.58
N SER A 54 20.74 2.80 -19.55
CA SER A 54 20.75 3.70 -20.69
C SER A 54 21.98 4.62 -20.72
N GLU A 55 22.45 5.06 -19.56
CA GLU A 55 23.59 5.96 -19.43
C GLU A 55 24.45 5.60 -18.21
N PRO A 56 25.78 5.76 -18.27
CA PRO A 56 26.66 5.49 -17.14
C PRO A 56 26.17 6.18 -15.85
N GLY A 57 26.02 5.40 -14.76
CA GLY A 57 25.64 5.92 -13.45
C GLY A 57 24.13 6.10 -13.21
N ASP A 58 23.26 5.69 -14.14
CA ASP A 58 21.80 5.75 -13.93
C ASP A 58 21.29 4.78 -12.85
N GLY A 59 22.12 3.85 -12.38
CA GLY A 59 21.83 2.83 -11.38
C GLY A 59 21.29 1.52 -11.95
N GLY A 60 21.19 1.42 -13.28
CA GLY A 60 20.73 0.25 -14.02
C GLY A 60 21.84 -0.70 -14.49
N GLY A 61 23.10 -0.34 -14.26
CA GLY A 61 24.28 -1.13 -14.60
C GLY A 61 24.47 -2.38 -13.74
N GLY A 62 25.64 -3.01 -13.82
CA GLY A 62 26.01 -4.19 -13.04
C GLY A 62 26.78 -5.25 -13.82
N TRP A 63 27.01 -6.38 -13.17
CA TRP A 63 27.70 -7.53 -13.77
C TRP A 63 26.75 -8.41 -14.59
N PHE A 64 27.24 -8.88 -15.73
CA PHE A 64 26.57 -9.87 -16.55
C PHE A 64 27.52 -11.03 -16.84
N ARG A 65 26.98 -12.24 -16.88
CA ARG A 65 27.72 -13.46 -17.24
C ARG A 65 27.11 -14.09 -18.49
N TRP A 66 27.95 -14.44 -19.46
CA TRP A 66 27.54 -15.19 -20.63
C TRP A 66 27.06 -16.59 -20.23
N GLU A 67 25.85 -16.94 -20.65
CA GLU A 67 25.23 -18.25 -20.43
C GLU A 67 24.88 -18.85 -21.80
N PRO A 68 25.68 -19.81 -22.31
CA PRO A 68 25.52 -20.33 -23.67
C PRO A 68 24.25 -21.17 -23.86
N ASN A 69 23.66 -21.67 -22.78
CA ASN A 69 22.54 -22.62 -22.83
C ASN A 69 21.16 -21.96 -22.62
N ILE A 70 21.09 -20.64 -22.42
CA ILE A 70 19.81 -19.93 -22.33
C ILE A 70 19.16 -19.88 -23.71
N MET A 71 17.93 -20.41 -23.79
CA MET A 71 17.12 -20.46 -25.00
C MET A 71 15.95 -19.47 -24.93
N GLU A 72 15.60 -19.00 -23.74
CA GLU A 72 14.57 -18.00 -23.53
C GLU A 72 14.91 -16.69 -24.27
N GLU A 73 13.87 -16.00 -24.74
CA GLU A 73 14.07 -14.73 -25.42
C GLU A 73 14.69 -13.67 -24.50
N PRO A 74 15.58 -12.80 -25.03
CA PRO A 74 16.17 -11.72 -24.25
C PRO A 74 15.09 -10.68 -23.93
N ASP A 75 15.11 -10.19 -22.70
CA ASP A 75 14.17 -9.18 -22.18
C ASP A 75 14.78 -7.77 -22.17
N GLY A 76 16.01 -7.62 -22.68
CA GLY A 76 16.71 -6.34 -22.73
C GLY A 76 17.15 -5.80 -21.37
N SER A 77 17.02 -6.58 -20.29
CA SER A 77 17.28 -6.13 -18.92
C SER A 77 18.05 -7.17 -18.09
N MET A 78 17.46 -8.34 -17.90
CA MET A 78 18.01 -9.48 -17.14
C MET A 78 18.69 -10.49 -18.06
N ARG A 79 18.29 -10.54 -19.34
CA ARG A 79 18.87 -11.36 -20.39
C ARG A 79 19.11 -10.54 -21.65
N ILE A 80 20.37 -10.45 -22.06
CA ILE A 80 20.78 -9.70 -23.25
C ILE A 80 21.45 -10.63 -24.24
N ARG A 81 20.92 -10.73 -25.46
CA ARG A 81 21.54 -11.51 -26.54
C ARG A 81 22.19 -10.55 -27.55
N PRO A 82 23.51 -10.66 -27.80
CA PRO A 82 24.12 -9.93 -28.89
C PRO A 82 23.53 -10.36 -30.25
N HIS A 83 23.27 -9.41 -31.14
CA HIS A 83 22.58 -9.66 -32.40
C HIS A 83 23.29 -10.65 -33.33
N SER A 84 24.61 -10.80 -33.15
CA SER A 84 25.43 -11.75 -33.92
C SER A 84 25.29 -13.21 -33.45
N PHE A 85 24.63 -13.47 -32.32
CA PHE A 85 24.45 -14.81 -31.75
C PHE A 85 22.98 -15.24 -31.87
N LYS A 86 22.77 -16.52 -32.21
CA LYS A 86 21.43 -17.13 -32.29
C LYS A 86 21.01 -17.85 -31.00
N GLN A 87 21.97 -18.12 -30.12
CA GLN A 87 21.77 -18.83 -28.86
C GLN A 87 22.66 -18.22 -27.78
N GLY A 88 22.23 -18.37 -26.52
CA GLY A 88 22.91 -17.85 -25.35
C GLY A 88 22.57 -16.39 -25.08
N CYS A 89 22.77 -15.98 -23.84
CA CYS A 89 22.50 -14.62 -23.38
C CYS A 89 23.55 -14.22 -22.32
N PHE A 90 23.87 -12.94 -22.25
CA PHE A 90 24.38 -12.34 -21.04
C PHE A 90 23.23 -12.29 -20.01
N ALA A 91 23.34 -13.10 -18.96
CA ALA A 91 22.46 -13.09 -17.82
C ALA A 91 22.99 -12.13 -16.76
N ARG A 92 22.14 -11.23 -16.26
CA ARG A 92 22.49 -10.33 -15.17
C ARG A 92 22.79 -11.14 -13.91
N VAL A 93 23.93 -10.86 -13.28
CA VAL A 93 24.29 -11.44 -11.99
C VAL A 93 23.57 -10.67 -10.88
N THR A 94 22.77 -11.39 -10.09
CA THR A 94 22.02 -10.82 -8.96
C THR A 94 22.54 -11.40 -7.65
N ASP A 95 22.36 -10.65 -6.55
CA ASP A 95 22.67 -11.08 -5.19
C ASP A 95 21.48 -11.77 -4.49
N GLY A 96 20.33 -11.86 -5.18
CA GLY A 96 19.09 -12.40 -4.65
C GLY A 96 18.33 -11.46 -3.71
N ALA A 97 18.77 -10.21 -3.51
CA ALA A 97 18.13 -9.27 -2.60
C ALA A 97 16.82 -8.67 -3.14
N GLY A 98 16.61 -8.70 -4.46
CA GLY A 98 15.41 -8.20 -5.14
C GLY A 98 15.73 -7.67 -6.54
N LEU A 99 14.69 -7.35 -7.31
CA LEU A 99 14.79 -6.79 -8.66
C LEU A 99 14.70 -5.26 -8.60
N ASN A 100 15.80 -4.58 -8.89
CA ASN A 100 15.81 -3.12 -8.96
C ASN A 100 15.17 -2.64 -10.27
N VAL A 101 14.14 -1.79 -10.20
CA VAL A 101 13.45 -1.27 -11.40
C VAL A 101 14.37 -0.50 -12.35
N LYS A 102 15.49 0.05 -11.85
CA LYS A 102 16.50 0.70 -12.69
C LYS A 102 17.20 -0.28 -13.63
N TRP A 103 17.25 -1.58 -13.30
CA TRP A 103 17.77 -2.60 -14.21
C TRP A 103 16.89 -2.82 -15.44
N PHE A 104 15.67 -2.31 -15.42
CA PHE A 104 14.69 -2.35 -16.50
C PHE A 104 14.51 -0.98 -17.18
N GLY A 105 15.37 -0.01 -16.86
CA GLY A 105 15.37 1.31 -17.48
C GLY A 105 14.54 2.39 -16.79
N ALA A 106 14.00 2.13 -15.59
CA ALA A 106 13.33 3.18 -14.82
C ALA A 106 14.35 4.27 -14.44
N LYS A 107 14.01 5.53 -14.70
CA LYS A 107 14.87 6.68 -14.42
C LYS A 107 14.67 7.19 -13.00
N GLY A 108 13.42 7.32 -12.55
CA GLY A 108 13.11 7.83 -11.22
C GLY A 108 13.44 9.31 -11.03
N ASP A 109 13.31 10.11 -12.09
CA ASP A 109 13.64 11.55 -12.12
C ASP A 109 12.41 12.48 -12.02
N GLY A 110 11.21 11.92 -11.89
CA GLY A 110 9.93 12.61 -11.80
C GLY A 110 9.46 13.23 -13.11
N LYS A 111 10.15 13.00 -14.23
CA LYS A 111 9.85 13.59 -15.55
C LYS A 111 9.54 12.56 -16.60
N HIS A 112 10.32 11.48 -16.65
CA HIS A 112 10.11 10.42 -17.61
C HIS A 112 9.10 9.41 -17.08
N ASN A 113 8.25 8.91 -17.97
CA ASN A 113 7.29 7.88 -17.63
C ASN A 113 8.02 6.54 -17.43
N ASP A 114 8.03 6.06 -16.19
CA ASP A 114 8.70 4.85 -15.74
C ASP A 114 7.76 3.62 -15.77
N THR A 115 6.53 3.77 -16.27
CA THR A 115 5.51 2.70 -16.25
C THR A 115 6.01 1.40 -16.85
N GLU A 116 6.52 1.44 -18.09
CA GLU A 116 6.94 0.23 -18.80
C GLU A 116 8.09 -0.49 -18.08
N ALA A 117 9.10 0.26 -17.63
CA ALA A 117 10.24 -0.30 -16.92
C ALA A 117 9.85 -0.96 -15.59
N ILE A 118 8.99 -0.31 -14.80
CA ILE A 118 8.52 -0.87 -13.53
C ILE A 118 7.61 -2.07 -13.78
N GLN A 119 6.74 -2.01 -14.80
CA GLN A 119 5.87 -3.11 -15.16
C GLN A 119 6.67 -4.34 -15.61
N SER A 120 7.72 -4.17 -16.43
CA SER A 120 8.62 -5.26 -16.82
C SER A 120 9.30 -5.92 -15.61
N ALA A 121 9.68 -5.13 -14.60
CA ALA A 121 10.23 -5.68 -13.36
C ALA A 121 9.21 -6.54 -12.59
N ILE A 122 7.95 -6.08 -12.51
CA ILE A 122 6.85 -6.81 -11.86
C ILE A 122 6.54 -8.11 -12.62
N GLU A 123 6.48 -8.05 -13.95
CA GLU A 123 6.23 -9.21 -14.79
C GLU A 123 7.34 -10.24 -14.64
N TRP A 124 8.59 -9.80 -14.63
CA TRP A 124 9.73 -10.68 -14.42
C TRP A 124 9.73 -11.35 -13.04
N ALA A 125 9.41 -10.58 -11.99
CA ALA A 125 9.21 -11.11 -10.63
C ALA A 125 8.11 -12.19 -10.60
N SER A 126 7.00 -11.95 -11.29
CA SER A 126 5.86 -12.88 -11.31
C SER A 126 6.18 -14.18 -12.05
N ALA A 127 6.94 -14.12 -13.15
CA ALA A 127 7.26 -15.28 -13.97
C ALA A 127 8.25 -16.25 -13.30
N ARG A 128 9.07 -15.76 -12.36
CA ARG A 128 10.03 -16.56 -11.59
C ARG A 128 9.39 -17.45 -10.52
N GLN A 129 8.11 -17.26 -10.24
CA GLN A 129 7.35 -18.12 -9.33
C GLN A 129 7.18 -19.51 -9.97
N SER A 130 8.20 -20.35 -9.82
CA SER A 130 8.13 -21.75 -10.21
C SER A 130 7.07 -22.45 -9.39
N PHE A 131 6.23 -23.23 -10.08
CA PHE A 131 5.21 -24.12 -9.52
C PHE A 131 5.84 -25.28 -8.73
N PHE A 132 6.72 -25.01 -7.78
CA PHE A 132 7.09 -26.01 -6.78
C PHE A 132 5.85 -26.28 -5.93
N GLN A 133 5.14 -27.36 -6.30
CA GLN A 133 4.11 -28.08 -5.55
C GLN A 133 3.53 -27.29 -4.38
N GLN A 134 2.50 -26.49 -4.65
CA GLN A 134 1.44 -26.05 -3.70
C GLN A 134 1.84 -25.51 -2.31
N SER A 135 3.12 -25.26 -1.98
CA SER A 135 3.49 -25.09 -0.56
C SER A 135 4.61 -24.09 -0.28
N ILE A 136 5.38 -23.62 -1.28
CA ILE A 136 6.36 -22.55 -1.07
C ILE A 136 6.34 -21.62 -2.28
N ALA A 137 5.46 -20.61 -2.27
CA ALA A 137 5.59 -19.52 -3.23
C ALA A 137 6.82 -18.69 -2.86
N VAL A 138 7.83 -18.74 -3.72
CA VAL A 138 8.93 -17.78 -3.66
C VAL A 138 8.32 -16.40 -3.89
N ARG A 139 8.48 -15.51 -2.90
CA ARG A 139 8.05 -14.12 -2.99
C ARG A 139 9.16 -13.37 -3.68
N ASP A 140 8.87 -12.76 -4.83
CA ASP A 140 9.84 -11.89 -5.47
C ASP A 140 9.60 -10.43 -5.10
N LEU A 141 10.71 -9.77 -4.82
CA LEU A 141 10.75 -8.40 -4.36
C LEU A 141 11.13 -7.50 -5.53
N VAL A 142 10.26 -6.54 -5.86
CA VAL A 142 10.59 -5.46 -6.78
C VAL A 142 10.96 -4.23 -5.95
N LEU A 143 12.21 -3.81 -6.11
CA LEU A 143 12.81 -2.71 -5.38
C LEU A 143 12.61 -1.41 -6.17
N ILE A 144 11.93 -0.46 -5.55
CA ILE A 144 11.85 0.93 -5.98
C ILE A 144 12.94 1.70 -5.21
N PRO A 145 14.11 2.01 -5.81
CA PRO A 145 15.15 2.73 -5.08
C PRO A 145 14.72 4.17 -4.78
N SER A 146 15.59 4.95 -4.14
CA SER A 146 15.32 6.38 -3.94
C SER A 146 15.14 7.07 -5.29
N GLY A 147 14.11 7.91 -5.42
CA GLY A 147 13.75 8.58 -6.67
C GLY A 147 12.27 8.90 -6.74
N GLN A 148 11.89 9.61 -7.80
CA GLN A 148 10.51 9.94 -8.13
C GLN A 148 10.14 9.26 -9.44
N PHE A 149 9.26 8.28 -9.40
CA PHE A 149 8.91 7.45 -10.54
C PHE A 149 7.55 7.85 -11.07
N LEU A 150 7.50 8.45 -12.26
CA LEU A 150 6.26 8.91 -12.86
C LEU A 150 5.58 7.74 -13.58
N VAL A 151 4.34 7.41 -13.24
CA VAL A 151 3.63 6.25 -13.79
C VAL A 151 2.18 6.57 -14.15
N ASP A 152 1.69 5.93 -15.21
CA ASP A 152 0.26 5.91 -15.54
C ASP A 152 -0.45 4.86 -14.69
N SER A 153 -0.08 3.59 -14.80
CA SER A 153 -0.69 2.50 -14.03
C SER A 153 0.23 1.30 -13.93
N LEU A 154 0.29 0.68 -12.75
CA LEU A 154 1.08 -0.53 -12.48
C LEU A 154 0.16 -1.68 -12.06
N GLU A 155 0.22 -2.77 -12.80
CA GLU A 155 -0.50 -4.00 -12.47
C GLU A 155 0.40 -4.90 -11.61
N LEU A 156 0.14 -4.90 -10.31
CA LEU A 156 0.81 -5.72 -9.32
C LEU A 156 0.30 -7.17 -9.35
N LYS A 157 1.20 -8.10 -9.66
CA LYS A 157 0.89 -9.52 -9.81
C LYS A 157 0.90 -10.26 -8.46
N SER A 158 0.19 -11.39 -8.40
CA SER A 158 0.24 -12.33 -7.26
C SER A 158 1.69 -12.71 -6.91
N GLY A 159 1.99 -12.78 -5.62
CA GLY A 159 3.30 -13.14 -5.07
C GLY A 159 4.42 -12.10 -5.26
N VAL A 160 4.09 -10.92 -5.79
CA VAL A 160 5.02 -9.81 -5.94
C VAL A 160 4.85 -8.81 -4.80
N ILE A 161 5.98 -8.37 -4.25
CA ILE A 161 6.04 -7.30 -3.26
C ILE A 161 6.74 -6.09 -3.90
N LEU A 162 6.08 -4.93 -3.91
CA LEU A 162 6.72 -3.65 -4.18
C LEU A 162 7.31 -3.08 -2.89
N GLN A 163 8.60 -2.80 -2.88
CA GLN A 163 9.27 -2.19 -1.74
C GLN A 163 10.07 -0.97 -2.16
N GLY A 164 9.79 0.16 -1.51
CA GLY A 164 10.65 1.33 -1.59
C GLY A 164 11.85 1.27 -0.65
N ALA A 165 12.80 2.18 -0.84
CA ALA A 165 13.92 2.43 0.06
C ALA A 165 13.54 3.23 1.33
N GLY A 166 12.25 3.56 1.49
CA GLY A 166 11.72 4.36 2.60
C GLY A 166 10.62 5.31 2.15
N GLN A 167 9.70 5.61 3.07
CA GLN A 167 8.49 6.41 2.82
C GLN A 167 8.81 7.82 2.29
N PHE A 168 10.01 8.36 2.55
CA PHE A 168 10.42 9.69 2.10
C PHE A 168 11.44 9.66 0.96
N SER A 169 11.84 8.48 0.51
CA SER A 169 12.92 8.30 -0.46
C SER A 169 12.40 7.81 -1.82
N SER A 170 11.46 6.87 -1.80
CA SER A 170 10.89 6.25 -2.99
C SER A 170 9.47 6.74 -3.21
N VAL A 171 9.26 7.51 -4.28
CA VAL A 171 7.99 8.16 -4.58
C VAL A 171 7.48 7.65 -5.92
N ILE A 172 6.27 7.10 -5.95
CA ILE A 172 5.50 6.84 -7.16
C ILE A 172 4.57 8.04 -7.39
N LEU A 173 4.73 8.71 -8.53
CA LEU A 173 3.92 9.84 -8.97
C LEU A 173 2.94 9.37 -10.04
N HIS A 174 1.64 9.52 -9.79
CA HIS A 174 0.63 9.20 -10.79
C HIS A 174 0.46 10.35 -11.77
N THR A 175 0.47 10.06 -13.07
CA THR A 175 0.26 11.06 -14.13
C THR A 175 -1.15 11.64 -14.13
N GLY A 176 -2.13 10.90 -13.62
CA GLY A 176 -3.56 11.24 -13.74
C GLY A 176 -4.21 10.79 -15.06
N ASN A 177 -3.47 10.12 -15.95
CA ASN A 177 -3.98 9.66 -17.25
C ASN A 177 -4.77 8.35 -17.19
N SER A 178 -4.68 7.62 -16.08
CA SER A 178 -5.39 6.37 -15.84
C SER A 178 -6.30 6.49 -14.61
N SER A 179 -7.25 5.56 -14.45
CA SER A 179 -8.13 5.52 -13.28
C SER A 179 -7.45 4.95 -12.03
N ARG A 180 -6.35 4.20 -12.17
CA ARG A 180 -5.67 3.51 -11.07
C ARG A 180 -4.17 3.63 -11.16
N CYS A 181 -3.51 3.98 -10.06
CA CYS A 181 -2.05 4.05 -10.03
C CYS A 181 -1.41 2.67 -9.81
N ILE A 182 -1.76 1.95 -8.74
CA ILE A 182 -1.30 0.57 -8.49
C ILE A 182 -2.53 -0.30 -8.29
N TYR A 183 -2.64 -1.38 -9.05
CA TYR A 183 -3.80 -2.28 -8.95
C TYR A 183 -3.43 -3.73 -9.21
N ASN A 184 -4.34 -4.66 -8.97
CA ASN A 184 -4.25 -6.03 -9.49
C ASN A 184 -5.53 -6.36 -10.27
N GLU A 185 -5.47 -7.37 -11.15
CA GLU A 185 -6.65 -7.78 -11.93
C GLU A 185 -7.67 -8.52 -11.06
N LYS A 186 -8.96 -8.28 -11.38
CA LYS A 186 -10.08 -8.95 -10.72
C LYS A 186 -10.23 -10.39 -11.21
N GLY A 187 -10.76 -11.29 -10.36
CA GLY A 187 -11.02 -12.68 -10.73
C GLY A 187 -9.79 -13.58 -10.62
N HIS A 188 -8.71 -13.07 -10.05
CA HIS A 188 -7.51 -13.82 -9.70
C HIS A 188 -7.40 -13.87 -8.17
N HIS A 189 -7.09 -15.04 -7.62
CA HIS A 189 -6.68 -15.14 -6.21
C HIS A 189 -5.30 -14.50 -6.03
N ASN A 190 -5.28 -13.19 -5.85
CA ASN A 190 -4.08 -12.35 -5.70
C ASN A 190 -3.43 -12.58 -4.33
N ARG A 191 -2.60 -13.61 -4.25
CA ARG A 191 -2.01 -14.09 -3.00
C ARG A 191 -0.66 -13.44 -2.73
N TRP A 192 -0.36 -13.19 -1.46
CA TRP A 192 0.94 -12.65 -1.02
C TRP A 192 1.38 -11.36 -1.73
N VAL A 193 0.42 -10.51 -2.06
CA VAL A 193 0.68 -9.19 -2.65
C VAL A 193 1.08 -8.22 -1.54
N GLY A 194 2.17 -7.47 -1.76
CA GLY A 194 2.68 -6.53 -0.77
C GLY A 194 3.06 -5.18 -1.37
N ILE A 195 2.78 -4.09 -0.65
CA ILE A 195 3.31 -2.76 -0.96
C ILE A 195 3.87 -2.17 0.34
N ARG A 196 5.15 -1.77 0.34
CA ARG A 196 5.79 -1.23 1.53
C ARG A 196 6.86 -0.17 1.29
N GLU A 197 7.07 0.65 2.32
CA GLU A 197 8.23 1.55 2.44
C GLU A 197 8.38 2.54 1.28
N LEU A 198 7.25 3.04 0.76
CA LEU A 198 7.22 4.00 -0.35
C LEU A 198 6.11 5.04 -0.17
N THR A 199 6.16 6.09 -0.97
CA THR A 199 5.11 7.09 -1.11
C THR A 199 4.39 6.91 -2.45
N VAL A 200 3.07 7.07 -2.47
CA VAL A 200 2.25 7.13 -3.69
C VAL A 200 1.49 8.46 -3.73
N ILE A 201 1.67 9.26 -4.78
CA ILE A 201 1.06 10.59 -4.90
C ILE A 201 0.21 10.62 -6.17
N GLY A 202 -1.07 10.98 -6.00
CA GLY A 202 -1.99 11.26 -7.10
C GLY A 202 -1.71 12.63 -7.73
N SER A 203 -2.27 12.87 -8.90
CA SER A 203 -2.14 14.16 -9.61
C SER A 203 -2.84 15.34 -8.92
N ASP A 204 -3.51 15.11 -7.78
CA ASP A 204 -4.35 16.09 -7.07
C ASP A 204 -5.49 16.69 -7.96
N ASN A 205 -5.76 16.09 -9.13
CA ASN A 205 -6.84 16.50 -10.03
C ASN A 205 -8.20 16.03 -9.51
N LYS A 206 -9.02 16.95 -9.02
CA LYS A 206 -10.38 16.67 -8.50
C LYS A 206 -11.42 16.40 -9.60
N GLY A 207 -11.10 16.69 -10.86
CA GLY A 207 -12.00 16.47 -12.00
C GLY A 207 -12.03 15.03 -12.49
N THR A 208 -11.08 14.19 -12.09
CA THR A 208 -11.00 12.78 -12.49
C THR A 208 -11.15 11.85 -11.30
N TYR A 209 -11.94 10.79 -11.48
CA TYR A 209 -12.05 9.74 -10.47
C TYR A 209 -10.83 8.82 -10.57
N THR A 210 -9.95 8.93 -9.59
CA THR A 210 -8.69 8.15 -9.52
C THR A 210 -8.59 7.38 -8.22
N GLU A 211 -7.98 6.20 -8.31
CA GLU A 211 -7.71 5.31 -7.18
C GLU A 211 -6.19 5.12 -7.06
N GLY A 212 -5.64 5.32 -5.87
CA GLY A 212 -4.19 5.21 -5.67
C GLY A 212 -3.74 3.76 -5.68
N ILE A 213 -4.22 2.98 -4.71
CA ILE A 213 -3.99 1.55 -4.63
C ILE A 213 -5.35 0.84 -4.65
N HIS A 214 -5.62 0.02 -5.66
CA HIS A 214 -6.82 -0.81 -5.72
C HIS A 214 -6.46 -2.29 -5.79
N LEU A 215 -6.67 -3.01 -4.70
CA LEU A 215 -6.44 -4.45 -4.66
C LEU A 215 -7.77 -5.21 -4.62
N PHE A 216 -7.95 -6.09 -5.59
CA PHE A 216 -9.00 -7.11 -5.65
C PHE A 216 -8.47 -8.44 -5.14
N GLU A 217 -9.26 -9.13 -4.32
CA GLU A 217 -8.99 -10.51 -3.88
C GLU A 217 -7.57 -10.68 -3.31
N ALA A 218 -7.04 -9.63 -2.67
CA ALA A 218 -5.72 -9.63 -2.07
C ALA A 218 -5.77 -10.39 -0.74
N ASN A 219 -5.18 -11.57 -0.77
CA ASN A 219 -5.52 -12.64 0.16
C ASN A 219 -4.24 -13.30 0.70
N TYR A 220 -4.37 -14.06 1.79
CA TYR A 220 -3.30 -14.87 2.39
C TYR A 220 -2.05 -14.05 2.76
N SER A 221 -2.09 -13.33 3.89
CA SER A 221 -0.96 -12.51 4.35
C SER A 221 -0.51 -11.43 3.36
N SER A 222 -1.44 -10.95 2.53
CA SER A 222 -1.23 -9.76 1.69
C SER A 222 -1.31 -8.50 2.56
N TYR A 223 -0.53 -7.47 2.21
CA TYR A 223 -0.39 -6.31 3.09
C TYR A 223 -0.03 -5.01 2.38
N ILE A 224 -0.39 -3.91 3.03
CA ILE A 224 0.19 -2.58 2.80
C ILE A 224 0.81 -2.14 4.12
N ASN A 225 2.09 -1.76 4.09
CA ASN A 225 2.83 -1.46 5.32
C ASN A 225 3.83 -0.32 5.16
N ARG A 226 3.85 0.62 6.11
CA ARG A 226 4.80 1.75 6.10
C ARG A 226 4.77 2.50 4.77
N ILE A 227 3.58 2.84 4.28
CA ILE A 227 3.45 3.70 3.11
C ILE A 227 2.92 5.08 3.49
N THR A 228 3.16 6.05 2.61
CA THR A 228 2.44 7.32 2.60
C THR A 228 1.66 7.45 1.30
N ILE A 229 0.40 7.88 1.36
CA ILE A 229 -0.44 8.02 0.16
C ILE A 229 -1.38 9.21 0.22
N ARG A 230 -1.50 9.96 -0.89
CA ARG A 230 -2.36 11.15 -1.00
C ARG A 230 -2.77 11.48 -2.43
N GLY A 231 -3.75 12.37 -2.56
CA GLY A 231 -4.05 13.08 -3.81
C GLY A 231 -4.88 12.30 -4.84
N PHE A 232 -5.50 11.20 -4.41
CA PHE A 232 -6.43 10.42 -5.21
C PHE A 232 -7.88 10.69 -4.80
N THR A 233 -8.84 10.36 -5.66
CA THR A 233 -10.24 10.34 -5.23
C THR A 233 -10.47 9.31 -4.13
N GLN A 234 -9.92 8.11 -4.31
CA GLN A 234 -9.78 7.09 -3.28
C GLN A 234 -8.29 6.78 -3.11
N ASN A 235 -7.73 6.97 -1.92
CA ASN A 235 -6.31 6.62 -1.74
C ASN A 235 -6.12 5.10 -1.82
N ILE A 236 -6.83 4.33 -0.99
CA ILE A 236 -6.78 2.86 -1.00
C ILE A 236 -8.18 2.27 -1.13
N VAL A 237 -8.35 1.32 -2.06
CA VAL A 237 -9.54 0.51 -2.24
C VAL A 237 -9.17 -0.97 -2.10
N LEU A 238 -9.83 -1.68 -1.19
CA LEU A 238 -9.66 -3.10 -0.95
C LEU A 238 -11.00 -3.78 -1.24
N GLU A 239 -11.09 -4.49 -2.36
CA GLU A 239 -12.32 -5.18 -2.81
C GLU A 239 -12.14 -6.70 -2.71
N ASP A 240 -13.11 -7.37 -2.08
CA ASP A 240 -13.14 -8.83 -1.92
C ASP A 240 -11.85 -9.40 -1.28
N CYS A 241 -11.18 -8.62 -0.42
CA CYS A 241 -9.92 -9.00 0.25
C CYS A 241 -10.18 -9.71 1.59
N TRP A 242 -9.34 -10.70 1.92
CA TRP A 242 -9.39 -11.41 3.18
C TRP A 242 -8.02 -11.59 3.83
N THR A 243 -7.98 -11.68 5.18
CA THR A 243 -6.73 -11.81 5.95
C THR A 243 -5.66 -10.77 5.59
N PHE A 244 -6.12 -9.59 5.14
CA PHE A 244 -5.31 -8.49 4.66
C PHE A 244 -4.94 -7.54 5.80
N GLN A 245 -3.71 -7.01 5.77
CA GLN A 245 -3.22 -6.07 6.78
C GLN A 245 -2.84 -4.72 6.17
N LEU A 246 -3.40 -3.63 6.70
CA LEU A 246 -2.95 -2.27 6.45
C LEU A 246 -2.35 -1.70 7.73
N THR A 247 -1.04 -1.48 7.76
CA THR A 247 -0.36 -1.11 9.01
C THR A 247 0.69 -0.01 8.88
N ARG A 248 0.87 0.77 9.96
CA ARG A 248 1.95 1.77 10.10
C ARG A 248 2.05 2.76 8.93
N SER A 249 0.93 3.08 8.30
CA SER A 249 0.88 3.90 7.10
C SER A 249 0.21 5.25 7.35
N HIS A 250 0.51 6.23 6.49
CA HIS A 250 -0.11 7.55 6.49
C HIS A 250 -0.95 7.74 5.23
N LEU A 251 -2.28 7.73 5.38
CA LEU A 251 -3.22 7.95 4.29
C LEU A 251 -3.86 9.31 4.49
N PHE A 252 -3.68 10.23 3.54
CA PHE A 252 -4.17 11.59 3.75
C PHE A 252 -4.66 12.31 2.52
N LYS A 253 -5.56 13.28 2.73
CA LYS A 253 -6.05 14.21 1.70
C LYS A 253 -6.60 13.51 0.43
N ALA A 254 -7.24 12.35 0.57
CA ALA A 254 -8.07 11.83 -0.51
C ALA A 254 -9.21 12.81 -0.82
N HIS A 255 -9.59 12.96 -2.10
CA HIS A 255 -10.72 13.83 -2.47
C HIS A 255 -12.07 13.28 -1.98
N ARG A 256 -12.18 11.96 -1.77
CA ARG A 256 -13.34 11.33 -1.13
C ARG A 256 -12.94 10.49 0.06
N ASN A 257 -12.36 9.30 -0.12
CA ASN A 257 -11.99 8.46 1.03
C ASN A 257 -10.54 8.03 1.04
N ASN A 258 -9.95 8.02 2.24
CA ASN A 258 -8.58 7.54 2.43
C ASN A 258 -8.52 6.01 2.29
N LEU A 259 -9.41 5.28 2.97
CA LEU A 259 -9.54 3.84 2.86
C LEU A 259 -10.98 3.45 2.54
N THR A 260 -11.17 2.64 1.50
CA THR A 260 -12.44 2.00 1.17
C THR A 260 -12.28 0.49 1.22
N ILE A 261 -13.10 -0.19 2.01
CA ILE A 261 -13.18 -1.64 2.10
C ILE A 261 -14.54 -2.07 1.55
N LEU A 262 -14.48 -2.94 0.54
CA LEU A 262 -15.64 -3.57 -0.08
C LEU A 262 -15.54 -5.08 0.12
N ASN A 263 -16.48 -5.67 0.84
CA ASN A 263 -16.55 -7.12 1.08
C ASN A 263 -15.32 -7.72 1.77
N GLY A 264 -14.75 -7.01 2.75
CA GLY A 264 -13.59 -7.46 3.50
C GLY A 264 -13.89 -8.60 4.48
N THR A 265 -12.97 -9.55 4.63
CA THR A 265 -13.08 -10.64 5.62
C THR A 265 -11.81 -10.76 6.47
N ALA A 266 -11.94 -10.76 7.80
CA ALA A 266 -10.80 -10.97 8.71
C ALA A 266 -9.63 -9.99 8.42
N MET A 267 -9.94 -8.72 8.20
CA MET A 267 -8.95 -7.70 7.85
C MET A 267 -8.49 -6.93 9.09
N GLU A 268 -7.24 -6.48 9.07
CA GLU A 268 -6.66 -5.68 10.14
C GLU A 268 -6.14 -4.34 9.62
N ILE A 269 -6.69 -3.26 10.19
CA ILE A 269 -6.28 -1.88 9.93
C ILE A 269 -5.68 -1.34 11.23
N SER A 270 -4.33 -1.27 11.34
CA SER A 270 -3.70 -0.95 12.62
C SER A 270 -2.48 -0.03 12.60
N GLY A 271 -2.39 0.83 13.62
CA GLY A 271 -1.23 1.70 13.81
C GLY A 271 -1.04 2.75 12.71
N ASN A 272 -2.12 3.16 12.03
CA ASN A 272 -2.08 4.10 10.92
C ASN A 272 -2.43 5.52 11.35
N ARG A 273 -1.95 6.50 10.57
CA ARG A 273 -2.48 7.86 10.54
C ARG A 273 -3.37 8.00 9.32
N ILE A 274 -4.65 8.31 9.51
CA ILE A 274 -5.64 8.41 8.43
C ILE A 274 -6.36 9.75 8.59
N ASP A 275 -6.04 10.72 7.74
CA ASP A 275 -6.48 12.10 7.96
C ASP A 275 -6.93 12.90 6.73
N GLY A 276 -7.82 13.86 6.96
CA GLY A 276 -8.13 14.91 5.99
C GLY A 276 -8.86 14.44 4.72
N ALA A 277 -9.58 13.30 4.77
CA ALA A 277 -10.38 12.85 3.64
C ALA A 277 -11.50 13.86 3.30
N GLY A 278 -11.74 14.07 2.01
CA GLY A 278 -12.80 14.95 1.49
C GLY A 278 -14.23 14.47 1.79
N LYS A 279 -14.39 13.20 2.18
CA LYS A 279 -15.62 12.60 2.69
C LYS A 279 -15.35 11.78 3.95
N SER A 280 -14.86 10.54 3.82
CA SER A 280 -14.64 9.64 4.97
C SER A 280 -13.18 9.19 5.07
N ASN A 281 -12.61 9.14 6.28
CA ASN A 281 -11.29 8.55 6.44
C ASN A 281 -11.32 7.05 6.14
N ILE A 282 -12.26 6.32 6.75
CA ILE A 282 -12.50 4.90 6.45
C ILE A 282 -13.95 4.73 6.00
N GLN A 283 -14.15 4.10 4.86
CA GLN A 283 -15.44 3.63 4.38
C GLN A 283 -15.44 2.11 4.32
N ILE A 284 -16.43 1.47 4.97
CA ILE A 284 -16.71 0.05 4.85
C ILE A 284 -18.10 -0.10 4.27
N SER A 285 -18.20 -0.76 3.12
CA SER A 285 -19.50 -0.99 2.46
C SER A 285 -19.55 -2.31 1.71
N ARG A 286 -20.75 -2.73 1.34
CA ARG A 286 -20.95 -3.93 0.52
C ARG A 286 -20.78 -3.63 -0.97
N SER A 287 -20.12 -4.55 -1.69
CA SER A 287 -20.26 -4.75 -3.14
C SER A 287 -21.12 -6.00 -3.41
N LYS A 288 -21.85 -6.04 -4.53
CA LYS A 288 -23.04 -6.86 -4.84
C LYS A 288 -23.07 -8.33 -4.32
N ARG A 289 -21.92 -8.98 -4.10
CA ARG A 289 -21.79 -10.42 -3.82
C ARG A 289 -21.67 -10.83 -2.33
N TYR A 290 -20.86 -10.16 -1.51
CA TYR A 290 -20.52 -10.62 -0.15
C TYR A 290 -20.77 -9.54 0.91
N ARG A 291 -20.54 -9.85 2.20
CA ARG A 291 -20.64 -8.88 3.31
C ARG A 291 -19.28 -8.74 3.98
N ASN A 292 -19.08 -7.59 4.63
CA ASN A 292 -17.89 -7.39 5.45
C ASN A 292 -18.02 -8.19 6.76
N THR A 293 -16.96 -8.87 7.19
CA THR A 293 -16.99 -9.64 8.44
C THR A 293 -15.61 -9.70 9.09
N GLY A 294 -15.56 -9.55 10.41
CA GLY A 294 -14.31 -9.61 11.17
C GLY A 294 -13.34 -8.51 10.77
N ILE A 295 -13.81 -7.27 10.63
CA ILE A 295 -12.92 -6.13 10.38
C ILE A 295 -12.43 -5.59 11.72
N LEU A 296 -11.10 -5.52 11.88
CA LEU A 296 -10.45 -4.98 13.07
C LEU A 296 -9.82 -3.64 12.71
N ILE A 297 -10.27 -2.57 13.35
CA ILE A 297 -9.68 -1.23 13.23
C ILE A 297 -9.11 -0.90 14.60
N ARG A 298 -7.77 -0.87 14.72
CA ARG A 298 -7.13 -0.72 16.02
C ARG A 298 -5.93 0.22 16.07
N ASN A 299 -5.79 0.97 17.16
CA ASN A 299 -4.62 1.82 17.41
C ASN A 299 -4.32 2.81 16.28
N ASN A 300 -5.34 3.32 15.60
CA ASN A 300 -5.18 4.31 14.53
C ASN A 300 -5.47 5.73 15.04
N ALA A 301 -4.81 6.73 14.45
CA ALA A 301 -5.23 8.13 14.53
C ALA A 301 -6.10 8.45 13.31
N ILE A 302 -7.39 8.71 13.51
CA ILE A 302 -8.39 8.92 12.47
C ILE A 302 -8.95 10.34 12.61
N GLN A 303 -8.54 11.26 11.73
CA GLN A 303 -8.73 12.69 12.01
C GLN A 303 -9.20 13.52 10.82
N GLN A 304 -9.87 14.64 11.09
CA GLN A 304 -10.08 15.72 10.11
C GLN A 304 -10.83 15.33 8.83
N ALA A 305 -11.59 14.22 8.81
CA ALA A 305 -12.48 13.94 7.69
C ALA A 305 -13.57 15.02 7.57
N GLN A 306 -13.97 15.34 6.33
CA GLN A 306 -15.05 16.31 6.11
C GLN A 306 -16.40 15.80 6.62
N GLU A 307 -16.65 14.48 6.53
CA GLU A 307 -17.86 13.85 7.07
C GLU A 307 -17.49 12.84 8.17
N TYR A 308 -17.04 11.64 7.83
CA TYR A 308 -16.91 10.56 8.83
C TYR A 308 -15.46 10.16 9.07
N GLY A 309 -15.08 9.97 10.33
CA GLY A 309 -13.86 9.22 10.65
C GLY A 309 -14.00 7.77 10.18
N LEU A 310 -15.14 7.15 10.49
CA LEU A 310 -15.53 5.85 9.98
C LEU A 310 -16.99 5.88 9.51
N TYR A 311 -17.22 5.52 8.26
CA TYR A 311 -18.55 5.23 7.71
C TYR A 311 -18.64 3.74 7.41
N CYS A 312 -19.51 3.03 8.12
CA CYS A 312 -19.64 1.59 8.03
C CYS A 312 -21.10 1.21 7.73
N ARG A 313 -21.29 0.40 6.69
CA ARG A 313 -22.59 -0.20 6.34
C ARG A 313 -22.41 -1.65 5.94
N ASP A 314 -23.48 -2.43 6.08
CA ASP A 314 -23.54 -3.81 5.59
C ASP A 314 -22.40 -4.70 6.14
N THR A 315 -22.10 -4.58 7.44
CA THR A 315 -21.01 -5.30 8.12
C THR A 315 -21.56 -6.24 9.19
N ASN A 316 -21.13 -7.51 9.15
CA ASN A 316 -21.53 -8.55 10.10
C ASN A 316 -20.80 -8.43 11.44
N SER A 317 -19.51 -8.08 11.43
CA SER A 317 -18.76 -7.84 12.67
C SER A 317 -17.61 -6.85 12.48
N LEU A 318 -17.47 -5.97 13.47
CA LEU A 318 -16.50 -4.89 13.51
C LEU A 318 -15.95 -4.74 14.93
N LEU A 319 -14.63 -4.70 15.05
CA LEU A 319 -13.92 -4.34 16.28
C LEU A 319 -13.27 -2.97 16.09
N LEU A 320 -13.60 -2.03 16.97
CA LEU A 320 -12.93 -0.73 17.12
C LEU A 320 -12.17 -0.76 18.44
N GLU A 321 -10.85 -0.75 18.39
CA GLU A 321 -10.00 -0.87 19.59
C GLU A 321 -8.92 0.22 19.64
N GLY A 322 -8.86 1.00 20.73
CA GLY A 322 -7.71 1.87 20.97
C GLY A 322 -7.50 2.98 19.93
N ASN A 323 -8.53 3.36 19.16
CA ASN A 323 -8.40 4.37 18.12
C ASN A 323 -8.58 5.78 18.69
N PHE A 324 -7.91 6.75 18.08
CA PHE A 324 -8.03 8.18 18.38
C PHE A 324 -8.78 8.88 17.25
N PHE A 325 -10.04 9.24 17.49
CA PHE A 325 -10.89 9.99 16.58
C PHE A 325 -10.86 11.48 16.93
N GLU A 326 -10.34 12.32 16.04
CA GLU A 326 -10.23 13.76 16.32
C GLU A 326 -10.74 14.65 15.18
N ALA A 327 -11.60 15.61 15.51
CA ALA A 327 -12.03 16.68 14.61
C ALA A 327 -12.53 16.16 13.24
N ASN A 328 -13.12 14.97 13.24
CA ASN A 328 -13.89 14.49 12.10
C ASN A 328 -15.19 15.28 12.02
N ASN A 329 -15.94 15.11 10.94
CA ASN A 329 -17.21 15.79 10.74
C ASN A 329 -17.09 17.32 10.56
N ARG A 330 -16.16 17.73 9.70
CA ARG A 330 -15.83 19.15 9.51
C ARG A 330 -16.88 19.96 8.75
N ASN A 331 -17.63 19.32 7.86
CA ASN A 331 -18.63 19.94 6.98
C ASN A 331 -20.08 19.50 7.32
N GLY A 332 -20.35 19.14 8.58
CA GLY A 332 -21.72 18.91 9.04
C GLY A 332 -22.35 17.59 8.60
N GLY A 333 -21.55 16.53 8.44
CA GLY A 333 -22.08 15.16 8.52
C GLY A 333 -22.65 14.84 9.91
N PHE A 334 -23.03 13.58 10.12
CA PHE A 334 -23.83 13.20 11.29
C PHE A 334 -22.98 12.78 12.51
N ALA A 335 -21.81 12.16 12.31
CA ALA A 335 -21.07 11.47 13.37
C ALA A 335 -19.56 11.34 13.07
N PHE A 336 -18.74 11.08 14.09
CA PHE A 336 -17.37 10.63 13.89
C PHE A 336 -17.34 9.19 13.37
N VAL A 337 -18.16 8.33 13.96
CA VAL A 337 -18.37 6.95 13.55
C VAL A 337 -19.84 6.75 13.23
N TYR A 338 -20.15 6.42 11.98
CA TYR A 338 -21.49 6.07 11.53
C TYR A 338 -21.54 4.59 11.19
N ILE A 339 -22.46 3.84 11.81
CA ILE A 339 -22.67 2.41 11.57
C ILE A 339 -24.14 2.17 11.23
N GLU A 340 -24.39 1.66 10.03
CA GLU A 340 -25.71 1.22 9.60
C GLU A 340 -25.73 -0.30 9.44
N GLY A 341 -26.60 -0.93 10.22
CA GLY A 341 -26.82 -2.36 10.19
C GLY A 341 -27.32 -2.84 8.82
N PRO A 342 -26.97 -4.06 8.42
CA PRO A 342 -27.36 -4.65 7.13
C PRO A 342 -28.86 -4.86 7.00
N GLN A 343 -29.43 -4.49 5.86
CA GLN A 343 -30.88 -4.63 5.59
C GLN A 343 -31.40 -6.08 5.72
N THR A 344 -30.56 -7.06 5.39
CA THR A 344 -30.96 -8.48 5.30
C THR A 344 -30.17 -9.44 6.20
N SER A 345 -29.26 -8.95 7.06
CA SER A 345 -28.49 -9.85 7.96
C SER A 345 -29.17 -10.00 9.29
N LYS A 346 -29.06 -11.20 9.88
CA LYS A 346 -29.32 -11.42 11.30
C LYS A 346 -28.09 -11.18 12.18
N HIS A 347 -26.95 -10.82 11.58
CA HIS A 347 -25.67 -10.62 12.28
C HIS A 347 -25.13 -9.21 11.97
N CYS A 348 -24.88 -8.44 13.04
CA CYS A 348 -24.17 -7.16 13.03
C CYS A 348 -23.69 -6.93 14.46
N LEU A 349 -22.47 -7.38 14.74
CA LEU A 349 -21.83 -7.40 16.06
C LEU A 349 -20.74 -6.33 16.09
N ILE A 350 -20.96 -5.30 16.88
CA ILE A 350 -20.03 -4.17 16.99
C ILE A 350 -19.44 -4.18 18.39
N HIS A 351 -18.12 -4.27 18.48
CA HIS A 351 -17.39 -4.07 19.74
C HIS A 351 -16.54 -2.83 19.61
N SER A 352 -16.77 -1.86 20.47
CA SER A 352 -15.97 -0.65 20.63
C SER A 352 -15.30 -0.71 21.99
N THR A 353 -13.98 -0.59 22.03
CA THR A 353 -13.23 -0.61 23.28
C THR A 353 -12.05 0.33 23.29
N SER A 354 -11.86 1.03 24.41
CA SER A 354 -10.68 1.88 24.66
C SER A 354 -10.44 2.95 23.58
N ASN A 355 -11.47 3.38 22.84
CA ASN A 355 -11.33 4.42 21.84
C ASN A 355 -11.45 5.80 22.49
N TYR A 356 -10.78 6.78 21.91
CA TYR A 356 -10.80 8.17 22.35
C TYR A 356 -11.41 9.06 21.27
N PHE A 357 -12.47 9.78 21.60
CA PHE A 357 -13.17 10.70 20.71
C PHE A 357 -12.96 12.13 21.22
N SER A 358 -12.45 13.02 20.36
CA SER A 358 -12.09 14.39 20.74
C SER A 358 -12.19 15.41 19.62
N GLY A 359 -12.12 16.69 19.97
CA GLY A 359 -12.07 17.79 19.02
C GLY A 359 -13.47 18.22 18.62
N ALA A 360 -14.06 19.08 19.44
CA ALA A 360 -15.34 19.68 19.13
C ALA A 360 -15.21 20.61 17.91
N ASN A 361 -15.81 20.23 16.78
CA ASN A 361 -15.90 21.16 15.67
C ASN A 361 -17.00 22.19 15.98
N LYS A 362 -16.59 23.43 16.25
CA LYS A 362 -17.52 24.56 16.49
C LYS A 362 -18.52 24.76 15.34
N SER A 363 -18.19 24.34 14.10
CA SER A 363 -19.10 24.43 12.95
C SER A 363 -20.09 23.27 12.82
N ALA A 364 -19.99 22.23 13.65
CA ALA A 364 -20.91 21.08 13.64
C ALA A 364 -21.38 20.73 15.08
N PRO A 365 -22.18 21.61 15.73
CA PRO A 365 -22.56 21.49 17.15
C PRO A 365 -23.42 20.26 17.49
N ASN A 366 -23.92 19.54 16.47
CA ASN A 366 -24.72 18.32 16.62
C ASN A 366 -23.94 17.04 16.29
N SER A 367 -22.61 17.11 16.18
CA SER A 367 -21.77 15.95 15.87
C SER A 367 -21.83 14.92 16.99
N VAL A 368 -22.19 13.68 16.67
CA VAL A 368 -22.16 12.58 17.64
C VAL A 368 -20.88 11.76 17.54
N GLY A 369 -20.46 11.12 18.63
CA GLY A 369 -19.29 10.25 18.65
C GLY A 369 -19.53 8.99 17.81
N ILE A 370 -20.49 8.16 18.25
CA ILE A 370 -20.93 6.97 17.53
C ILE A 370 -22.42 7.08 17.21
N PHE A 371 -22.78 6.90 15.95
CA PHE A 371 -24.17 6.77 15.51
C PHE A 371 -24.44 5.36 14.99
N LEU A 372 -25.49 4.73 15.52
CA LEU A 372 -25.93 3.39 15.14
C LEU A 372 -27.33 3.46 14.51
N LYS A 373 -27.50 2.81 13.37
CA LYS A 373 -28.79 2.80 12.66
C LYS A 373 -29.19 1.41 12.20
N GLY A 374 -30.47 1.10 12.27
CA GLY A 374 -31.04 -0.08 11.65
C GLY A 374 -30.63 -1.40 12.33
N ASN A 375 -30.36 -2.43 11.53
CA ASN A 375 -30.19 -3.81 12.01
C ASN A 375 -28.82 -4.09 12.69
N VAL A 376 -28.38 -3.24 13.62
CA VAL A 376 -27.29 -3.56 14.55
C VAL A 376 -27.84 -4.50 15.61
N LYS A 377 -27.27 -5.70 15.75
CA LYS A 377 -27.86 -6.78 16.56
C LYS A 377 -27.29 -6.85 17.96
N SER A 378 -25.99 -6.62 18.08
CA SER A 378 -25.29 -6.44 19.36
C SER A 378 -24.31 -5.29 19.22
N PHE A 379 -24.32 -4.40 20.20
CA PHE A 379 -23.33 -3.34 20.33
C PHE A 379 -22.80 -3.35 21.75
N SER A 380 -21.47 -3.23 21.87
CA SER A 380 -20.82 -3.02 23.15
C SER A 380 -19.82 -1.89 23.07
N SER A 381 -19.81 -1.05 24.10
CA SER A 381 -18.82 0.00 24.33
C SER A 381 -18.16 -0.26 25.68
N ASN A 382 -16.84 -0.44 25.68
CA ASN A 382 -16.06 -0.74 26.87
C ASN A 382 -14.89 0.24 27.01
N GLN A 383 -14.82 1.01 28.10
CA GLN A 383 -13.73 1.96 28.33
C GLN A 383 -13.51 2.97 27.18
N ASP A 384 -14.54 3.26 26.39
CA ASP A 384 -14.45 4.34 25.41
C ASP A 384 -14.51 5.70 26.13
N TYR A 385 -13.84 6.71 25.59
CA TYR A 385 -13.75 8.04 26.16
C TYR A 385 -14.24 9.09 25.17
N PHE A 386 -15.32 9.80 25.53
CA PHE A 386 -15.91 10.83 24.68
C PHE A 386 -15.68 12.22 25.28
N SER A 387 -14.72 12.97 24.70
CA SER A 387 -14.36 14.32 25.13
C SER A 387 -14.83 15.42 24.20
N GLY A 388 -15.45 16.45 24.78
CA GLY A 388 -15.91 17.64 24.07
C GLY A 388 -17.13 18.28 24.74
N SER A 389 -17.32 19.58 24.52
CA SER A 389 -18.34 20.38 25.23
C SER A 389 -19.76 20.27 24.69
N MET A 390 -20.03 19.46 23.63
CA MET A 390 -21.35 19.37 22.99
C MET A 390 -21.59 18.00 22.32
N GLY A 391 -22.53 17.18 22.79
CA GLY A 391 -23.16 16.09 22.01
C GLY A 391 -22.30 14.85 21.68
N TYR A 392 -21.12 14.71 22.29
CA TYR A 392 -20.20 13.61 22.02
C TYR A 392 -20.57 12.37 22.83
N GLY A 393 -21.40 11.51 22.26
CA GLY A 393 -21.58 10.16 22.81
C GLY A 393 -22.20 9.21 21.81
N ILE A 394 -23.05 8.32 22.31
CA ILE A 394 -23.59 7.20 21.53
C ILE A 394 -25.08 7.46 21.26
N TYR A 395 -25.43 7.45 19.99
CA TYR A 395 -26.77 7.75 19.51
C TYR A 395 -27.24 6.61 18.64
N SER A 396 -28.51 6.26 18.74
CA SER A 396 -29.06 5.20 17.91
C SER A 396 -30.52 5.40 17.52
N VAL A 397 -30.89 4.90 16.35
CA VAL A 397 -32.23 5.00 15.77
C VAL A 397 -32.58 3.70 15.05
N ASP A 398 -33.83 3.26 15.17
CA ASP A 398 -34.39 2.07 14.53
C ASP A 398 -33.56 0.80 14.80
N LEU A 399 -33.02 0.67 16.01
CA LEU A 399 -32.25 -0.51 16.38
C LEU A 399 -33.16 -1.72 16.53
N GLN A 400 -32.75 -2.82 15.92
CA GLN A 400 -33.29 -4.15 16.23
C GLN A 400 -32.35 -4.95 17.14
N SER A 401 -31.56 -4.25 17.97
CA SER A 401 -30.56 -4.82 18.86
C SER A 401 -31.23 -5.58 19.99
N LYS A 402 -30.70 -6.76 20.32
CA LYS A 402 -31.16 -7.54 21.49
C LYS A 402 -30.26 -7.35 22.71
N GLU A 403 -29.03 -6.88 22.50
CA GLU A 403 -28.01 -6.75 23.52
C GLU A 403 -27.22 -5.45 23.31
N PHE A 404 -27.24 -4.59 24.31
CA PHE A 404 -26.51 -3.33 24.33
C PHE A 404 -25.77 -3.23 25.67
N VAL A 405 -24.44 -3.26 25.63
CA VAL A 405 -23.61 -3.29 26.84
C VAL A 405 -22.70 -2.07 26.84
N ILE A 406 -22.82 -1.23 27.86
CA ILE A 406 -21.90 -0.11 28.08
C ILE A 406 -21.25 -0.34 29.45
N SER A 407 -19.93 -0.50 29.49
CA SER A 407 -19.18 -0.70 30.73
C SER A 407 -17.88 0.11 30.72
N GLY A 408 -17.55 0.79 31.82
CA GLY A 408 -16.33 1.60 31.92
C GLY A 408 -16.21 2.79 30.94
N THR A 409 -17.17 3.01 30.05
CA THR A 409 -17.19 4.11 29.09
C THR A 409 -17.49 5.44 29.79
N THR A 410 -16.69 6.46 29.47
CA THR A 410 -16.78 7.78 30.06
C THR A 410 -17.40 8.79 29.10
N PHE A 411 -18.47 9.44 29.55
CA PHE A 411 -19.14 10.55 28.87
C PHE A 411 -18.90 11.86 29.63
N HIS A 412 -18.57 12.94 28.92
CA HIS A 412 -18.38 14.24 29.56
C HIS A 412 -19.70 14.91 30.00
N SER A 413 -20.85 14.60 29.37
CA SER A 413 -22.18 15.05 29.78
C SER A 413 -23.21 13.90 29.77
N LYS A 414 -24.20 13.95 30.68
CA LYS A 414 -25.32 12.98 30.73
C LYS A 414 -26.23 13.04 29.49
N SER A 415 -26.22 14.13 28.74
CA SER A 415 -27.00 14.30 27.49
C SER A 415 -26.48 13.48 26.32
N ASP A 416 -25.30 12.87 26.48
CA ASP A 416 -24.51 12.32 25.37
C ASP A 416 -24.89 10.87 25.02
N LEU A 417 -25.79 10.25 25.80
CA LEU A 417 -26.35 8.94 25.50
C LEU A 417 -27.83 9.08 25.11
N LYS A 418 -28.15 8.75 23.85
CA LYS A 418 -29.56 8.69 23.36
C LYS A 418 -29.83 7.36 22.69
N LEU A 419 -30.60 6.52 23.37
CA LEU A 419 -30.98 5.17 22.92
C LEU A 419 -32.51 5.06 22.81
N PRO A 420 -33.02 4.19 21.91
CA PRO A 420 -34.40 3.72 21.94
C PRO A 420 -34.81 3.23 23.33
N SER A 421 -36.07 3.47 23.69
CA SER A 421 -36.61 3.22 25.04
C SER A 421 -36.60 1.75 25.48
N ASP A 422 -36.51 0.82 24.53
CA ASP A 422 -36.48 -0.63 24.72
C ASP A 422 -35.07 -1.19 25.00
N ILE A 423 -34.02 -0.36 24.89
CA ILE A 423 -32.65 -0.76 25.15
C ILE A 423 -32.33 -0.65 26.64
N LYS A 424 -31.99 -1.78 27.27
CA LYS A 424 -31.49 -1.83 28.64
C LYS A 424 -29.97 -1.68 28.67
N ILE A 425 -29.48 -0.71 29.45
CA ILE A 425 -28.06 -0.59 29.79
C ILE A 425 -27.76 -1.57 30.92
N ILE A 426 -26.86 -2.52 30.68
CA ILE A 426 -26.35 -3.42 31.71
C ILE A 426 -25.04 -2.79 32.19
N ASN A 427 -25.07 -2.19 33.40
CA ASN A 427 -23.90 -1.56 34.04
C ASN A 427 -22.90 -2.60 34.55
#